data_AF-A0A7K2WDT3-F1
#
_entry.id   AF-A0A7K2WDT3-F1
#
_cell.length_a   1.000
_cell.length_b   1.000
_cell.length_c   1.000
_cell.angle_alpha   90.00
_cell.angle_beta   90.00
_cell.angle_gamma   90.00
#
_symmetry.space_group_name_H-M   'P 1'
#
loop_
_entity.id
_entity.type
_entity.pdbx_description
1 polymer ?
#
loop_
_entity_poly.entity_id
_entity_poly.type
_entity_poly.pdbx_seq_one_letter_code
_entity_poly.pdbx_strand_id
1 'polypeptide(L)'
;VRLHPSAARVYSCRTSRPVTRQQAVRPEFWAGGLVDPVLYWPALEALLEREGRTPGLLLLDASPDRSLSAPARRHPAVRDGASVVVPLLPATGHGTARDLEALAEARDAVGRLAEPPRRGPRTQAVVSRSFT
;
A
#
# COMPACT_ATOMS: atom_id res chain seq x y z
N VAL A 1 18.69 15.50 -12.77
CA VAL A 1 17.51 15.14 -11.96
C VAL A 1 17.79 15.46 -10.50
N ARG A 2 16.90 16.15 -9.78
CA ARG A 2 17.01 16.34 -8.32
C ARG A 2 16.07 15.35 -7.61
N LEU A 3 16.60 14.63 -6.62
CA LEU A 3 15.85 13.65 -5.83
C LEU A 3 15.56 14.21 -4.44
N HIS A 4 14.40 13.84 -3.89
CA HIS A 4 13.95 14.25 -2.57
C HIS A 4 13.51 13.04 -1.75
N PRO A 5 13.55 13.10 -0.41
CA PRO A 5 12.97 12.04 0.42
C PRO A 5 11.50 11.84 0.07
N SER A 6 11.07 10.59 -0.07
CA SER A 6 9.66 10.27 -0.29
C SER A 6 8.84 10.60 0.96
N ALA A 7 7.73 11.33 0.77
CA ALA A 7 6.74 11.52 1.82
C ALA A 7 5.97 10.22 2.12
N ALA A 8 5.85 9.34 1.12
CA ALA A 8 5.26 8.02 1.26
C ALA A 8 6.33 6.97 1.64
N ARG A 9 5.92 5.95 2.41
CA ARG A 9 6.77 4.77 2.62
C ARG A 9 6.84 3.98 1.31
N VAL A 10 8.06 3.66 0.87
CA VAL A 10 8.31 2.85 -0.32
C VAL A 10 9.00 1.57 0.11
N TYR A 11 8.50 0.42 -0.34
CA TYR A 11 9.23 -0.85 -0.23
C TYR A 11 9.99 -1.08 -1.53
N SER A 12 11.27 -1.38 -1.41
CA SER A 12 12.14 -1.60 -2.56
C SER A 12 11.96 -3.02 -3.08
N CYS A 13 11.56 -3.17 -4.35
CA CYS A 13 11.61 -4.46 -5.04
C CYS A 13 13.04 -4.91 -5.42
N ARG A 14 14.08 -4.29 -4.85
CA ARG A 14 15.49 -4.67 -5.04
C ARG A 14 16.12 -5.20 -3.76
N THR A 15 15.68 -4.67 -2.62
CA THR A 15 16.22 -5.03 -1.30
C THR A 15 15.18 -5.66 -0.38
N SER A 16 13.91 -5.67 -0.80
CA SER A 16 12.75 -6.16 -0.04
C SER A 16 12.57 -5.49 1.32
N ARG A 17 13.05 -4.24 1.43
CA ARG A 17 13.03 -3.43 2.65
C ARG A 17 12.45 -2.05 2.38
N PRO A 18 11.95 -1.35 3.42
CA PRO A 18 11.61 0.06 3.30
C PRO A 18 12.81 0.88 2.79
N VAL A 19 12.59 1.70 1.77
CA VAL A 19 13.54 2.67 1.27
C VAL A 19 13.76 3.74 2.34
N THR A 20 15.00 3.91 2.76
CA THR A 20 15.37 4.95 3.72
C THR A 20 15.39 6.32 3.05
N ARG A 21 15.27 7.40 3.85
CA ARG A 21 15.40 8.78 3.34
C ARG A 21 16.72 9.02 2.62
N GLN A 22 17.80 8.42 3.10
CA GLN A 22 19.14 8.52 2.51
C GLN A 22 19.23 7.78 1.17
N GLN A 23 18.63 6.60 1.05
CA GLN A 23 18.56 5.87 -0.22
C GLN A 23 17.69 6.60 -1.24
N ALA A 24 16.55 7.17 -0.83
CA ALA A 24 15.62 7.85 -1.73
C ALA A 24 16.26 9.00 -2.52
N VAL A 25 17.28 9.67 -1.96
CA VAL A 25 17.97 10.80 -2.60
C VAL A 25 19.24 10.39 -3.37
N ARG A 26 19.61 9.10 -3.39
CA ARG A 26 20.82 8.60 -4.06
C ARG A 26 20.50 8.07 -5.45
N PRO A 27 20.97 8.69 -6.53
CA PRO A 27 20.74 8.20 -7.90
C PRO A 27 21.20 6.76 -8.10
N GLU A 28 22.31 6.36 -7.47
CA GLU A 28 22.91 5.03 -7.58
C GLU A 28 21.98 3.95 -7.01
N PHE A 29 21.20 4.30 -5.97
CA PHE A 29 20.23 3.38 -5.40
C PHE A 29 19.12 3.01 -6.39
N TRP A 30 18.69 3.97 -7.19
CA TRP A 30 17.66 3.80 -8.23
C TRP A 30 18.24 3.15 -9.49
N ALA A 31 19.45 3.53 -9.88
CA ALA A 31 20.16 2.91 -11.01
C ALA A 31 20.38 1.41 -10.79
N GLY A 32 20.68 0.99 -9.56
CA GLY A 32 20.77 -0.43 -9.22
C GLY A 32 19.48 -1.21 -9.53
N GLY A 33 18.30 -0.58 -9.46
CA GLY A 33 17.02 -1.23 -9.81
C GLY A 33 16.83 -1.56 -11.28
N LEU A 34 17.70 -1.05 -12.17
CA LEU A 34 17.68 -1.38 -13.59
C LEU A 34 18.52 -2.62 -13.94
N VAL A 35 19.43 -3.02 -13.06
CA VAL A 35 20.39 -4.11 -13.30
C VAL A 35 20.22 -5.27 -12.33
N ASP A 36 19.81 -5.00 -11.10
CA ASP A 36 19.58 -6.02 -10.08
C ASP A 36 18.22 -6.71 -10.31
N PRO A 37 18.06 -7.99 -9.92
CA PRO A 37 16.79 -8.69 -10.01
C PRO A 37 15.64 -7.99 -9.27
N VAL A 38 14.43 -8.09 -9.83
CA VAL A 38 13.20 -7.58 -9.21
C VAL A 38 12.64 -8.61 -8.22
N LEU A 39 12.85 -8.35 -6.93
CA LEU A 39 12.35 -9.10 -5.79
C LEU A 39 10.94 -8.62 -5.36
N TYR A 40 9.98 -8.63 -6.29
CA TYR A 40 8.63 -8.14 -6.01
C TYR A 40 7.94 -8.94 -4.89
N TRP A 41 7.92 -10.27 -5.01
CA TRP A 41 7.22 -11.11 -4.03
C TRP A 41 7.80 -10.97 -2.61
N PRO A 42 9.12 -11.08 -2.39
CA PRO A 42 9.69 -10.85 -1.07
C PRO A 42 9.44 -9.44 -0.52
N ALA A 43 9.38 -8.41 -1.37
CA ALA A 43 9.05 -7.05 -0.92
C ALA A 43 7.58 -6.92 -0.48
N LEU A 44 6.66 -7.57 -1.20
CA LEU A 44 5.24 -7.62 -0.86
C LEU A 44 4.98 -8.42 0.42
N GLU A 45 5.66 -9.55 0.58
CA GLU A 45 5.63 -10.36 1.81
C GLU A 45 6.09 -9.55 3.02
N ALA A 46 7.26 -8.90 2.94
CA ALA A 46 7.76 -8.05 4.01
C ALA A 46 6.79 -6.89 4.38
N LEU A 47 6.09 -6.33 3.40
CA LEU A 47 5.04 -5.33 3.65
C LEU A 47 3.84 -5.95 4.40
N LEU A 48 3.34 -7.09 3.95
CA LEU A 48 2.15 -7.74 4.50
C LEU A 48 2.39 -8.39 5.86
N GLU A 49 3.59 -8.91 6.13
CA GLU A 49 3.98 -9.37 7.46
C GLU A 49 3.96 -8.23 8.47
N ARG A 50 4.45 -7.06 8.06
CA ARG A 50 4.58 -5.91 8.98
C ARG A 50 3.27 -5.16 9.19
N GLU A 51 2.49 -4.95 8.15
CA GLU A 51 1.34 -4.03 8.17
C GLU A 51 0.01 -4.71 7.80
N GLY A 52 0.05 -5.96 7.32
CA GLY A 52 -1.10 -6.61 6.66
C GLY A 52 -2.20 -7.16 7.57
N ARG A 53 -1.98 -7.26 8.88
CA ARG A 53 -3.00 -7.79 9.83
C ARG A 53 -3.61 -6.74 10.75
N THR A 54 -2.85 -5.75 11.18
CA THR A 54 -3.32 -4.73 12.11
C THR A 54 -2.67 -3.39 11.77
N PRO A 55 -3.40 -2.44 11.16
CA PRO A 55 -4.84 -2.42 10.92
C PRO A 55 -5.32 -3.26 9.72
N GLY A 56 -4.42 -3.87 8.95
CA GLY A 56 -4.77 -4.42 7.64
C GLY A 56 -4.55 -3.41 6.52
N LEU A 57 -4.46 -3.87 5.27
CA LEU A 57 -4.16 -3.03 4.11
C LEU A 57 -5.23 -3.14 3.03
N LEU A 58 -5.52 -2.00 2.38
CA LEU A 58 -6.14 -1.97 1.06
C LEU A 58 -5.01 -1.94 0.01
N LEU A 59 -4.85 -3.05 -0.70
CA LEU A 59 -3.86 -3.22 -1.75
C LEU A 59 -4.48 -2.82 -3.09
N LEU A 60 -4.14 -1.64 -3.59
CA LEU A 60 -4.62 -1.15 -4.87
C LEU A 60 -3.72 -1.70 -5.98
N ASP A 61 -4.27 -2.55 -6.85
CA ASP A 61 -3.54 -3.17 -7.95
C ASP A 61 -3.72 -2.36 -9.23
N ALA A 62 -2.64 -1.70 -9.66
CA ALA A 62 -2.59 -0.91 -10.89
C ALA A 62 -2.09 -1.69 -12.11
N SER A 63 -2.01 -3.02 -12.04
CA SER A 63 -1.63 -3.87 -13.19
C SER A 63 -2.86 -4.28 -14.02
N PRO A 64 -2.78 -4.20 -15.36
CA PRO A 64 -3.89 -4.58 -16.24
C PRO A 64 -4.14 -6.10 -16.23
N ASP A 65 -3.09 -6.89 -16.00
CA ASP A 65 -3.12 -8.35 -16.00
C ASP A 65 -3.28 -8.95 -14.59
N ARG A 66 -3.43 -8.12 -13.55
CA ARG A 66 -3.51 -8.51 -12.14
C ARG A 66 -2.28 -9.27 -11.63
N SER A 67 -1.15 -9.14 -12.32
CA SER A 67 0.11 -9.81 -11.95
C SER A 67 0.62 -9.37 -10.57
N LEU A 68 0.40 -8.11 -10.19
CA LEU A 68 0.82 -7.59 -8.89
C LEU A 68 -0.01 -8.18 -7.75
N SER A 69 -1.32 -8.36 -7.93
CA SER A 69 -2.16 -8.90 -6.86
C SER A 69 -2.21 -10.42 -6.77
N ALA A 70 -1.86 -11.14 -7.84
CA ALA A 70 -1.85 -12.60 -7.85
C ALA A 70 -1.12 -13.22 -6.65
N PRO A 71 0.10 -12.78 -6.29
CA PRO A 71 0.79 -13.36 -5.13
C PRO A 71 0.24 -12.81 -3.80
N ALA A 72 -0.21 -11.55 -3.73
CA ALA A 72 -0.88 -11.01 -2.54
C ALA A 72 -2.08 -11.87 -2.09
N ARG A 73 -2.90 -12.34 -3.03
CA ARG A 73 -4.09 -13.18 -2.75
C ARG A 73 -3.76 -14.51 -2.08
N ARG A 74 -2.51 -14.96 -2.15
CA ARG A 74 -2.04 -16.18 -1.48
C ARG A 74 -1.56 -15.93 -0.06
N HIS A 75 -1.25 -14.69 0.29
CA HIS A 75 -0.74 -14.33 1.61
C HIS A 75 -1.84 -14.49 2.69
N PRO A 76 -1.53 -15.04 3.88
CA PRO A 76 -2.52 -15.24 4.94
C PRO A 76 -3.30 -13.98 5.32
N ALA A 77 -2.63 -12.82 5.40
CA ALA A 77 -3.30 -11.55 5.67
C ALA A 77 -4.43 -11.21 4.69
N VAL A 78 -4.31 -11.59 3.42
CA VAL A 78 -5.35 -11.37 2.41
C VAL A 78 -6.38 -12.50 2.40
N ARG A 79 -5.92 -13.75 2.52
CA ARG A 79 -6.80 -14.93 2.58
C ARG A 79 -7.76 -14.89 3.77
N ASP A 80 -7.30 -14.40 4.91
CA ASP A 80 -8.08 -14.28 6.14
C ASP A 80 -8.96 -13.02 6.15
N GLY A 81 -8.87 -12.17 5.12
CA GLY A 81 -9.65 -10.94 4.98
C GLY A 81 -9.14 -9.73 5.78
N ALA A 82 -7.99 -9.83 6.44
CA ALA A 82 -7.39 -8.68 7.16
C ALA A 82 -6.86 -7.61 6.19
N SER A 83 -6.42 -8.00 5.00
CA SER A 83 -6.08 -7.13 3.88
C SER A 83 -6.94 -7.45 2.67
N VAL A 84 -7.27 -6.44 1.86
CA VAL A 84 -8.14 -6.59 0.69
C VAL A 84 -7.44 -6.06 -0.56
N VAL A 85 -7.56 -6.79 -1.67
CA VAL A 85 -7.06 -6.34 -2.98
C VAL A 85 -8.17 -5.66 -3.76
N VAL A 86 -7.91 -4.46 -4.26
CA VAL A 86 -8.79 -3.70 -5.16
C VAL A 86 -8.08 -3.46 -6.49
N PRO A 87 -8.51 -4.08 -7.61
CA PRO A 87 -7.95 -3.77 -8.93
C PRO A 87 -8.41 -2.37 -9.38
N LEU A 88 -7.50 -1.61 -9.99
CA LEU A 88 -7.75 -0.27 -10.53
C LEU A 88 -8.01 -0.27 -12.04
N LEU A 89 -7.73 -1.38 -12.71
CA LEU A 89 -7.83 -1.52 -14.16
C LEU A 89 -8.73 -2.71 -14.54
N PRO A 90 -9.38 -2.67 -15.72
CA PRO A 90 -10.17 -3.79 -16.21
C PRO A 90 -9.26 -5.00 -16.49
N ALA A 91 -9.76 -6.21 -16.21
CA ALA A 91 -9.01 -7.44 -16.46
C ALA A 91 -8.87 -7.77 -17.95
N THR A 92 -9.84 -7.33 -18.76
CA THR A 92 -9.87 -7.52 -20.21
C THR A 92 -10.60 -6.36 -20.89
N GLY A 93 -10.18 -6.05 -22.11
CA GLY A 93 -10.72 -4.95 -22.90
C GLY A 93 -10.33 -3.59 -22.33
N HIS A 94 -9.40 -2.93 -23.01
CA HIS A 94 -8.86 -1.63 -22.61
C HIS A 94 -9.49 -0.50 -23.42
N GLY A 95 -9.53 0.70 -22.84
CA GLY A 95 -10.05 1.90 -23.47
C GLY A 95 -10.66 2.84 -22.44
N THR A 96 -10.63 4.14 -22.73
CA THR A 96 -10.95 5.21 -21.77
C THR A 96 -12.24 4.98 -20.99
N ALA A 97 -13.33 4.57 -21.65
CA ALA A 97 -14.61 4.33 -20.96
C ALA A 97 -14.51 3.18 -19.93
N ARG A 98 -13.89 2.06 -20.32
CA ARG A 98 -13.67 0.89 -19.45
C ARG A 98 -12.73 1.19 -18.30
N ASP A 99 -11.68 1.97 -18.55
CA ASP A 99 -10.73 2.37 -17.52
C ASP A 99 -11.39 3.29 -16.47
N LEU A 100 -12.26 4.20 -16.93
CA LEU A 100 -13.03 5.08 -16.04
C LEU A 100 -14.08 4.30 -15.23
N GLU A 101 -14.76 3.33 -15.84
CA GLU A 101 -15.68 2.42 -15.15
C GLU A 101 -14.95 1.63 -14.05
N ALA A 102 -13.82 0.99 -14.39
CA ALA A 102 -13.01 0.23 -13.43
C ALA A 102 -12.51 1.11 -12.27
N LEU A 103 -12.07 2.34 -12.57
CA LEU A 103 -11.65 3.29 -11.55
C LEU A 103 -12.81 3.73 -10.64
N ALA A 104 -14.01 3.93 -11.19
CA ALA A 104 -15.19 4.28 -10.41
C ALA A 104 -15.58 3.14 -9.47
N GLU A 105 -15.58 1.89 -9.94
CA GLU A 105 -15.82 0.71 -9.12
C GLU A 105 -14.79 0.57 -8.00
N ALA A 106 -13.51 0.78 -8.31
CA ALA A 106 -12.43 0.73 -7.34
C ALA A 106 -12.57 1.81 -6.26
N ARG A 107 -12.90 3.05 -6.66
CA ARG A 107 -13.16 4.15 -5.72
C ARG A 107 -14.32 3.81 -4.78
N ASP A 108 -15.41 3.27 -5.31
CA ASP A 108 -16.57 2.91 -4.50
C ASP A 108 -16.24 1.75 -3.55
N ALA A 109 -15.41 0.78 -3.97
CA ALA A 109 -14.90 -0.28 -3.11
C ALA A 109 -14.01 0.26 -1.99
N VAL A 110 -13.08 1.16 -2.30
CA VAL A 110 -12.24 1.84 -1.29
C VAL A 110 -13.12 2.63 -0.31
N GLY A 111 -14.14 3.35 -0.80
CA GLY A 111 -15.06 4.08 0.07
C GLY A 111 -15.79 3.20 1.08
N ARG A 112 -16.21 2.00 0.67
CA ARG A 112 -16.85 1.01 1.57
C ARG A 112 -15.88 0.40 2.58
N LEU A 113 -14.63 0.16 2.18
CA LEU A 113 -13.63 -0.54 3.00
C LEU A 113 -12.81 0.39 3.90
N ALA A 114 -12.70 1.67 3.53
CA ALA A 114 -11.97 2.68 4.27
C ALA A 114 -12.80 3.32 5.40
N GLU A 115 -13.96 2.74 5.77
CA GLU A 115 -14.72 3.21 6.92
C GLU A 115 -13.78 3.26 8.14
N PRO A 116 -13.54 4.44 8.72
CA PRO A 116 -12.49 4.59 9.71
C PRO A 116 -12.85 3.79 10.97
N PRO A 117 -11.85 3.35 11.78
CA PRO A 117 -12.17 2.92 13.14
C PRO A 117 -12.94 4.05 13.82
N ARG A 118 -14.17 3.77 14.27
CA ARG A 118 -14.97 4.71 15.05
C ARG A 118 -14.06 5.23 16.16
N ARG A 119 -13.70 6.51 16.13
CA ARG A 119 -13.04 7.14 17.28
C ARG A 119 -14.03 7.03 18.43
N GLY A 120 -13.77 6.14 19.38
CA GLY A 120 -14.49 6.10 20.64
C GLY A 120 -14.45 7.49 21.31
N PRO A 121 -15.43 7.81 22.17
CA PRO A 121 -15.51 9.12 22.79
C PRO A 121 -14.16 9.46 23.43
N ARG A 122 -13.60 10.62 23.04
CA ARG A 122 -12.44 11.18 23.71
C ARG A 122 -12.85 11.47 25.16
N THR A 123 -12.51 10.58 26.07
CA THR A 123 -12.48 10.92 27.50
C THR A 123 -11.43 12.00 27.65
N GLN A 124 -11.85 13.26 27.65
CA GLN A 124 -11.01 14.35 28.15
C GLN A 124 -10.79 14.06 29.62
N ALA A 125 -9.59 13.61 29.98
CA ALA A 125 -9.13 13.68 31.35
C ALA A 125 -9.03 15.16 31.71
N VAL A 126 -10.01 15.67 32.45
CA VAL A 126 -9.93 16.95 33.14
C VAL A 126 -8.84 16.80 34.18
N VAL A 127 -7.64 17.29 33.87
CA VAL A 127 -6.57 17.43 34.85
C VAL A 127 -6.90 18.67 35.69
N SER A 128 -7.64 18.47 36.78
CA SER A 128 -7.83 19.48 37.81
C SER A 128 -6.49 19.70 38.52
N ARG A 129 -5.84 20.84 38.25
CA ARG A 129 -4.71 21.31 39.06
C ARG A 129 -5.24 22.32 40.07
N SER A 130 -5.44 21.86 41.30
CA SER A 130 -5.44 22.74 42.48
C SER A 130 -4.02 22.73 43.03
N PHE A 131 -3.39 23.91 43.09
CA PHE A 131 -2.24 24.15 43.96
C PHE A 131 -2.58 25.35 44.84
N THR A 132 -2.48 25.10 46.14
CA THR A 132 -2.47 26.09 47.24
C THR A 132 -1.07 26.69 47.35
#